data_AF-A0A7S3UTS4-F1
#
_entry.id   AF-A0A7S3UTS4-F1
#
_cell.length_a   1.000
_cell.length_b   1.000
_cell.length_c   1.000
_cell.angle_alpha   90.00
_cell.angle_beta   90.00
_cell.angle_gamma   90.00
#
_symmetry.space_group_name_H-M   'P 1'
#
loop_
_entity.id
_entity.type
_entity.pdbx_description
1 polymer ?
#
loop_
_entity_poly.entity_id
_entity_poly.type
_entity_poly.pdbx_seq_one_letter_code
_entity_poly.pdbx_strand_id
1 'polypeptide(L)'
;AVLEVDFFRADAVADLADDRAVARLALRAAGAALGAPVIDEADVVDLAVVRARGAVSHFDVGSYARGANAGPRVAPGVYVCGDWVDRGGHASWSTEKAVVTGRQAAAAAAGDLGVSVEAS
;
A
#
# COMPACT_ATOMS: atom_id res chain seq x y z
N ALA A 1 10.33 -0.75 24.06
CA ALA A 1 9.58 0.08 23.11
C ALA A 1 9.82 -0.47 21.70
N VAL A 2 8.95 -0.16 20.74
CA VAL A 2 9.14 -0.52 19.33
C VAL A 2 9.12 0.77 18.52
N LEU A 3 10.04 0.91 17.58
CA LEU A 3 10.08 2.00 16.62
C LEU A 3 9.96 1.41 15.22
N GLU A 4 8.92 1.81 14.50
CA GLU A 4 8.71 1.45 13.10
C GLU A 4 8.98 2.69 12.24
N VAL A 5 9.75 2.51 11.17
CA VAL A 5 10.14 3.60 10.27
C VAL A 5 9.93 3.15 8.83
N ASP A 6 8.96 3.78 8.18
CA ASP A 6 8.69 3.58 6.76
C ASP A 6 9.31 4.69 5.92
N PHE A 7 10.03 4.28 4.88
CA PHE A 7 10.62 5.21 3.92
C PHE A 7 9.82 5.20 2.62
N PHE A 8 9.35 6.38 2.20
CA PHE A 8 8.73 6.58 0.88
C PHE A 8 9.79 6.86 -0.19
N ARG A 9 9.67 6.24 -1.37
CA ARG A 9 10.65 6.29 -2.49
C ARG A 9 12.08 5.97 -2.04
N ALA A 10 12.21 4.85 -1.34
CA ALA A 10 13.41 4.47 -0.64
C ALA A 10 14.34 3.57 -1.46
N ASP A 11 14.35 3.65 -2.79
CA ASP A 11 15.07 2.70 -3.64
C ASP A 11 16.55 2.56 -3.25
N ALA A 12 17.22 3.69 -3.03
CA ALA A 12 18.60 3.72 -2.57
C ALA A 12 18.81 3.10 -1.18
N VAL A 13 17.82 3.19 -0.28
CA VAL A 13 17.85 2.55 1.04
C VAL A 13 17.59 1.05 0.91
N ALA A 14 16.65 0.66 0.05
CA ALA A 14 16.30 -0.74 -0.22
C ALA A 14 17.44 -1.51 -0.91
N ASP A 15 18.35 -0.82 -1.60
CA ASP A 15 19.57 -1.38 -2.19
C ASP A 15 20.70 -1.63 -1.17
N LEU A 16 20.61 -1.07 0.04
CA LEU A 16 21.59 -1.36 1.09
C LEU A 16 21.45 -2.81 1.53
N ALA A 17 22.52 -3.60 1.41
CA ALA A 17 22.54 -4.99 1.86
C ALA A 17 22.72 -5.13 3.38
N ASP A 18 23.32 -4.13 4.03
CA ASP A 18 23.55 -4.13 5.48
C ASP A 18 22.33 -3.58 6.23
N ASP A 19 21.58 -4.47 6.88
CA ASP A 19 20.42 -4.11 7.70
C ASP A 19 20.79 -3.18 8.88
N ARG A 20 22.01 -3.30 9.43
CA ARG A 20 22.46 -2.40 10.50
C ARG A 20 22.72 -0.98 9.98
N ALA A 21 23.21 -0.84 8.74
CA ALA A 21 23.30 0.47 8.09
C ALA A 21 21.91 1.09 7.86
N VAL A 22 20.91 0.29 7.48
CA VAL A 22 19.51 0.73 7.37
C VAL A 22 18.97 1.18 8.73
N ALA A 23 19.23 0.43 9.80
CA ALA A 23 18.82 0.78 11.16
C ALA A 23 19.41 2.11 11.62
N ARG A 24 20.73 2.34 11.43
CA ARG A 24 21.37 3.63 11.74
C ARG A 24 20.71 4.79 11.00
N LEU A 25 20.39 4.59 9.73
CA LEU A 25 19.71 5.60 8.92
C LEU A 25 18.30 5.90 9.47
N ALA A 26 17.54 4.86 9.81
CA ALA A 26 16.21 4.98 10.42
C ALA A 26 16.23 5.74 11.75
N LEU A 27 17.16 5.40 12.66
CA LEU A 27 17.31 6.08 13.95
C LEU A 27 17.67 7.56 13.79
N ARG A 28 18.58 7.89 12.85
CA ARG A 28 18.93 9.28 12.52
C ARG A 28 17.75 10.05 11.95
N ALA A 29 17.01 9.44 11.02
CA ALA A 29 15.84 10.05 10.40
C ALA A 29 14.73 10.31 11.44
N ALA A 30 14.44 9.33 12.30
CA ALA A 30 13.47 9.47 13.38
C ALA A 30 13.86 10.58 14.37
N GLY A 31 15.13 10.60 14.80
CA GLY A 31 15.64 11.66 15.69
C GLY A 31 15.48 13.05 15.08
N ALA A 32 15.84 13.22 13.80
CA ALA A 32 15.69 14.48 13.09
C ALA A 32 14.22 14.91 12.94
N ALA A 33 13.32 13.98 12.60
CA ALA A 33 11.91 14.27 12.40
C ALA A 33 11.19 14.62 13.71
N LEU A 34 11.57 13.99 14.82
CA LEU A 34 10.94 14.18 16.13
C LEU A 34 11.61 15.27 16.97
N GLY A 35 12.77 15.79 16.55
CA GLY A 35 13.60 16.67 17.38
C GLY A 35 14.11 15.98 18.64
N ALA A 36 14.27 14.65 18.59
CA ALA A 36 14.65 13.83 19.73
C ALA A 36 16.18 13.58 19.75
N PRO A 37 16.76 13.31 20.94
CA PRO A 37 18.13 12.80 21.02
C PRO A 37 18.32 11.54 20.17
N VAL A 38 19.53 11.35 19.65
CA VAL A 38 19.87 10.17 18.86
C VAL A 38 19.75 8.92 19.73
N ILE A 39 18.94 7.96 19.28
CA ILE A 39 18.90 6.62 19.86
C ILE A 39 20.17 5.89 19.41
N ASP A 40 20.89 5.30 20.37
CA ASP A 40 22.10 4.54 20.06
C ASP A 40 21.72 3.20 19.40
N GLU A 41 22.46 2.80 18.36
CA GLU A 41 22.30 1.49 17.73
C GLU A 41 22.58 0.36 18.73
N ALA A 42 23.43 0.60 19.74
CA ALA A 42 23.71 -0.35 20.82
C ALA A 42 22.45 -0.71 21.64
N ASP A 43 21.43 0.16 21.65
CA ASP A 43 20.16 -0.10 22.33
C ASP A 43 19.20 -0.97 21.50
N VAL A 44 19.55 -1.28 20.24
CA VAL A 44 18.74 -2.11 19.33
C VAL A 44 18.97 -3.59 19.62
N VAL A 45 18.07 -4.14 20.44
CA VAL A 45 18.07 -5.56 20.84
C VAL A 45 17.55 -6.51 19.76
N ASP A 46 16.67 -6.03 18.88
CA ASP A 46 16.12 -6.80 17.76
C ASP A 46 15.89 -5.87 16.55
N LEU A 47 16.05 -6.43 15.35
CA LEU A 47 16.01 -5.69 14.09
C LEU A 47 15.41 -6.56 12.99
N ALA A 48 14.38 -6.03 12.33
CA ALA A 48 13.85 -6.57 11.10
C ALA A 48 13.81 -5.48 10.03
N VAL A 49 14.35 -5.77 8.84
CA VAL A 49 14.27 -4.88 7.67
C VAL A 49 13.45 -5.56 6.57
N VAL A 50 12.29 -5.00 6.27
CA VAL A 50 11.43 -5.48 5.18
C VAL A 50 11.62 -4.60 3.95
N ARG A 51 11.96 -5.22 2.81
CA ARG A 51 12.18 -4.54 1.52
C ARG A 51 11.01 -4.78 0.59
N ALA A 52 9.97 -3.97 0.73
CA ALA A 52 8.76 -4.09 -0.09
C ALA A 52 8.86 -3.21 -1.36
N ARG A 53 9.69 -3.64 -2.33
CA ARG A 53 9.88 -2.87 -3.59
C ARG A 53 8.57 -2.75 -4.36
N GLY A 54 8.23 -1.53 -4.78
CA GLY A 54 6.99 -1.25 -5.49
C GLY A 54 5.72 -1.34 -4.65
N ALA A 55 5.81 -1.56 -3.33
CA ALA A 55 4.64 -1.71 -2.48
C ALA A 55 3.84 -0.42 -2.25
N VAL A 56 4.41 0.74 -2.60
CA VAL A 56 3.77 2.07 -2.45
C VAL A 56 3.44 2.71 -3.80
N SER A 57 3.22 1.91 -4.86
CA SER A 57 3.00 2.36 -6.22
C SER A 57 1.80 3.31 -6.42
N HIS A 58 0.77 3.27 -5.55
CA HIS A 58 -0.32 4.25 -5.63
C HIS A 58 0.01 5.62 -5.03
N PHE A 59 1.05 5.75 -4.23
CA PHE A 59 1.46 7.07 -3.72
C PHE A 59 2.36 7.79 -4.72
N ASP A 60 2.68 7.16 -5.85
CA ASP A 60 3.39 7.81 -6.94
C ASP A 60 2.56 8.98 -7.52
N VAL A 61 3.26 10.04 -7.90
CA VAL A 61 2.63 11.27 -8.39
C VAL A 61 1.89 10.96 -9.70
N GLY A 62 0.58 11.19 -9.71
CA GLY A 62 -0.28 10.92 -10.86
C GLY A 62 -0.75 9.46 -10.99
N SER A 63 -0.47 8.59 -10.01
CA SER A 63 -0.96 7.21 -9.96
C SER A 63 -2.49 7.11 -10.10
N TYR A 64 -3.23 8.04 -9.48
CA TYR A 64 -4.68 8.07 -9.49
C TYR A 64 -5.24 8.34 -10.88
N ALA A 65 -4.62 9.26 -11.63
CA ALA A 65 -4.97 9.52 -13.03
C ALA A 65 -4.69 8.31 -13.95
N ARG A 66 -3.74 7.45 -13.57
CA ARG A 66 -3.40 6.20 -14.27
C ARG A 66 -4.24 4.99 -13.83
N GLY A 67 -5.00 5.11 -12.75
CA GLY A 67 -5.85 4.04 -12.22
C GLY A 67 -7.00 3.68 -13.17
N ALA A 68 -7.57 2.49 -12.99
CA ALA A 68 -8.79 2.10 -13.70
C ALA A 68 -9.95 2.98 -13.19
N ASN A 69 -10.21 4.07 -13.91
CA ASN A 69 -11.39 4.91 -13.76
C ASN A 69 -12.64 4.27 -14.37
N ALA A 70 -12.48 3.13 -15.04
CA ALA A 70 -13.56 2.26 -15.42
C ALA A 70 -14.00 1.52 -14.16
N GLY A 71 -15.29 1.50 -13.86
CA GLY A 71 -15.84 0.78 -12.70
C GLY A 71 -15.55 -0.74 -12.73
N PRO A 72 -16.36 -1.58 -12.09
CA PRO A 72 -16.02 -3.01 -11.90
C PRO A 72 -15.85 -3.82 -13.19
N ARG A 73 -16.20 -3.31 -14.37
CA ARG A 73 -16.09 -3.97 -15.67
C ARG A 73 -15.10 -3.23 -16.57
N VAL A 74 -14.10 -3.94 -17.09
CA VAL A 74 -13.10 -3.39 -18.01
C VAL A 74 -13.25 -3.90 -19.45
N ALA A 75 -13.85 -5.08 -19.62
CA ALA A 75 -14.20 -5.67 -20.91
C ALA A 75 -15.34 -6.69 -20.73
N PRO A 76 -16.00 -7.17 -21.80
CA PRO A 76 -16.99 -8.24 -21.69
C PRO A 76 -16.42 -9.48 -20.99
N GLY A 77 -17.05 -9.90 -19.89
CA GLY A 77 -16.59 -11.03 -19.07
C GLY A 77 -15.34 -10.77 -18.23
N VAL A 78 -14.82 -9.52 -18.19
CA VAL A 78 -13.64 -9.16 -17.41
C VAL A 78 -13.98 -8.08 -16.40
N TYR A 79 -13.76 -8.42 -15.13
CA TYR A 79 -14.06 -7.57 -13.98
C TYR A 79 -12.82 -7.34 -13.13
N VAL A 80 -12.74 -6.18 -12.51
CA VAL A 80 -11.60 -5.77 -11.68
C VAL A 80 -12.08 -5.27 -10.32
N CYS A 81 -11.28 -5.55 -9.29
CA CYS A 81 -11.49 -5.09 -7.93
C CYS A 81 -10.14 -4.82 -7.25
N GLY A 82 -10.17 -4.27 -6.05
CA GLY A 82 -8.98 -3.92 -5.26
C GLY A 82 -8.69 -2.42 -5.27
N ASP A 83 -7.54 -2.07 -4.70
CA ASP A 83 -7.18 -0.67 -4.42
C ASP A 83 -6.98 0.19 -5.68
N TRP A 84 -6.69 -0.46 -6.82
CA TRP A 84 -6.55 0.14 -8.16
C TRP A 84 -7.86 0.52 -8.83
N VAL A 85 -8.99 0.09 -8.28
CA VAL A 85 -10.30 0.52 -8.75
C VAL A 85 -10.65 1.86 -8.09
N ASP A 86 -10.85 2.88 -8.92
CA ASP A 86 -11.35 4.16 -8.44
C ASP A 86 -12.86 4.10 -8.17
N ARG A 87 -13.29 4.67 -7.04
CA ARG A 87 -14.69 4.80 -6.63
C ARG A 87 -15.14 6.27 -6.59
N GLY A 88 -14.44 7.17 -7.27
CA GLY A 88 -14.76 8.60 -7.31
C GLY A 88 -14.16 9.40 -6.16
N GLY A 89 -12.87 9.19 -5.86
CA GLY A 89 -12.08 10.12 -5.03
C GLY A 89 -11.65 9.60 -3.67
N HIS A 90 -11.97 8.35 -3.32
CA HIS A 90 -11.48 7.75 -2.07
C HIS A 90 -10.08 7.14 -2.29
N ALA A 91 -9.05 7.97 -2.14
CA ALA A 91 -7.64 7.61 -2.25
C ALA A 91 -7.11 6.87 -1.00
N SER A 92 -7.94 6.07 -0.33
CA SER A 92 -7.52 5.28 0.83
C SER A 92 -7.18 3.85 0.43
N TRP A 93 -6.20 3.29 1.13
CA TRP A 93 -5.89 1.87 1.10
C TRP A 93 -6.58 1.26 2.31
N SER A 94 -7.58 0.43 2.06
CA SER A 94 -8.24 -0.28 3.13
C SER A 94 -8.63 -1.67 2.65
N THR A 95 -8.48 -2.64 3.54
CA THR A 95 -9.10 -3.96 3.39
C THR A 95 -10.59 -3.82 3.09
N GLU A 96 -11.23 -2.81 3.66
CA GLU A 96 -12.61 -2.40 3.36
C GLU A 96 -12.82 -2.01 1.89
N LYS A 97 -11.94 -1.22 1.27
CA LYS A 97 -12.01 -0.88 -0.16
C LYS A 97 -11.89 -2.13 -1.04
N ALA A 98 -10.97 -3.03 -0.73
CA ALA A 98 -10.81 -4.29 -1.45
C ALA A 98 -12.09 -5.14 -1.37
N VAL A 99 -12.71 -5.24 -0.19
CA VAL A 99 -13.98 -5.95 0.00
C VAL A 99 -15.12 -5.30 -0.78
N VAL A 100 -15.27 -3.97 -0.70
CA VAL A 100 -16.33 -3.23 -1.39
C VAL A 100 -16.23 -3.39 -2.90
N THR A 101 -15.04 -3.16 -3.46
CA THR A 101 -14.82 -3.29 -4.91
C THR A 101 -14.98 -4.75 -5.37
N GLY A 102 -14.61 -5.73 -4.54
CA GLY A 102 -14.85 -7.14 -4.79
C GLY A 102 -16.34 -7.47 -4.89
N ARG A 103 -17.17 -6.94 -3.98
CA ARG A 103 -18.63 -7.09 -4.02
C ARG A 103 -19.23 -6.43 -5.27
N GLN A 104 -18.73 -5.26 -5.67
CA GLN A 104 -19.17 -4.57 -6.89
C GLN A 104 -18.82 -5.37 -8.15
N ALA A 105 -17.61 -5.94 -8.23
CA ALA A 105 -17.20 -6.81 -9.33
C ALA A 105 -18.05 -8.08 -9.40
N ALA A 106 -18.31 -8.73 -8.26
CA ALA A 106 -19.15 -9.92 -8.19
C ALA A 106 -20.59 -9.63 -8.65
N ALA A 107 -21.18 -8.52 -8.21
CA ALA A 107 -22.52 -8.11 -8.64
C ALA A 107 -22.57 -7.82 -10.16
N ALA A 108 -21.55 -7.15 -10.71
CA ALA A 108 -21.47 -6.89 -12.14
C ALA A 108 -21.34 -8.18 -12.97
N ALA A 109 -20.59 -9.17 -12.48
CA ALA A 109 -20.44 -10.47 -13.11
C ALA A 109 -21.73 -11.29 -13.04
N ALA A 110 -22.38 -11.33 -11.87
CA ALA A 110 -23.65 -12.02 -11.68
C ALA A 110 -24.74 -11.45 -12.62
N GLY A 111 -24.80 -10.13 -12.76
CA GLY A 111 -25.71 -9.46 -13.69
C GLY A 111 -25.52 -9.89 -15.15
N ASP A 112 -24.27 -10.00 -15.62
CA ASP A 112 -23.99 -10.46 -16.99
C ASP A 112 -24.29 -11.94 -17.22
N LEU A 113 -24.19 -12.75 -16.17
CA LEU A 113 -24.51 -14.18 -16.20
C LEU A 113 -26.00 -14.47 -15.95
N GLY A 114 -26.80 -13.45 -15.63
CA GLY A 114 -28.21 -13.62 -15.30
C GLY A 114 -28.45 -14.30 -13.94
N VAL A 115 -27.49 -14.21 -13.02
CA VAL A 115 -27.56 -14.77 -11.67
C VAL A 115 -27.90 -13.66 -10.68
N SER A 116 -28.92 -13.87 -9.83
CA SER A 116 -29.22 -12.97 -8.72
C SER A 116 -28.29 -13.25 -7.54
N VAL A 117 -27.51 -12.25 -7.12
CA VAL A 117 -26.76 -12.28 -5.85
C VAL A 117 -27.59 -11.59 -4.78
N GLU A 118 -28.09 -12.35 -3.80
CA GLU A 118 -28.68 -11.77 -2.60
C GLU A 118 -27.56 -11.16 -1.74
N ALA A 119 -27.65 -9.87 -1.45
CA ALA A 119 -26.73 -9.19 -0.56
C ALA A 119 -27.08 -9.55 0.89
N SER A 120 -26.25 -10.37 1.54
CA SER A 120 -26.26 -10.61 2.99
C SER A 120 -25.61 -9.46 3.76
#